data_AF-A0A2V9FLJ0-F1
#
_entry.id   AF-A0A2V9FLJ0-F1
#
_cell.length_a   1.000
_cell.length_b   1.000
_cell.length_c   1.000
_cell.angle_alpha   90.00
_cell.angle_beta   90.00
_cell.angle_gamma   90.00
#
_symmetry.space_group_name_H-M   'P 1'
#
loop_
_entity.id
_entity.type
_entity.pdbx_description
1 polymer ?
#
loop_
_entity_poly.entity_id
_entity_poly.type
_entity_poly.pdbx_seq_one_letter_code
_entity_poly.pdbx_strand_id
1 'polypeptide(L)'
;ALDYFAFLHGWWLNFGVPALTLSSNVLLVSLYRALFEEKEKRRVRSAFGQYLSPEVIRRLLVNPRLVEPKKTDITVMFSDIRGFTTISEKLDAQDLANFLNQYLSDMTRLVFEHHGTLDKYIGDAVMAFWGAPFEE
;
A
#
# COMPACT_ATOMS: atom_id res chain seq x y z
N ALA A 1 20.19 17.59 41.97
CA ALA A 1 20.14 18.92 42.62
C ALA A 1 18.81 19.15 43.35
N LEU A 2 17.67 19.07 42.64
CA LEU A 2 16.34 19.26 43.24
C LEU A 2 15.99 18.21 44.33
N ASP A 3 16.29 16.93 44.06
CA ASP A 3 16.07 15.81 44.99
C ASP A 3 16.85 15.99 46.31
N TYR A 4 18.13 16.34 46.20
CA TYR A 4 19.01 16.61 47.33
C TYR A 4 18.52 17.81 48.18
N PHE A 5 17.99 18.86 47.54
CA PHE A 5 17.44 20.03 48.24
C PHE A 5 16.10 19.73 48.95
N ALA A 6 15.25 18.91 48.33
CA ALA A 6 13.99 18.45 48.93
C ALA A 6 14.23 17.51 50.12
N PHE A 7 15.24 16.64 50.03
CA PHE A 7 15.66 15.77 51.12
C PHE A 7 16.10 16.56 52.36
N LEU A 8 16.84 17.66 52.19
CA LEU A 8 17.23 18.57 53.29
C LEU A 8 16.03 19.28 53.94
N HIS A 9 14.91 19.43 53.24
CA HIS A 9 13.65 19.99 53.76
C HIS A 9 12.68 18.92 54.29
N GLY A 10 13.13 17.66 54.41
CA GLY A 10 12.35 16.54 54.96
C GLY A 10 11.40 15.85 53.98
N TRP A 11 11.49 16.15 52.68
CA TRP A 11 10.63 15.59 51.64
C TRP A 11 11.42 14.56 50.82
N TRP A 12 10.94 13.32 50.75
CA TRP A 12 11.57 12.29 49.95
C TRP A 12 10.88 12.18 48.57
N LEU A 13 11.53 12.71 47.53
CA LEU A 13 11.01 12.72 46.17
C LEU A 13 11.82 11.75 45.30
N ASN A 14 11.29 10.54 45.09
CA ASN A 14 11.98 9.54 44.28
C ASN A 14 11.91 9.89 42.77
N PHE A 15 12.93 10.56 42.24
CA PHE A 15 13.04 10.89 40.81
C PHE A 15 13.61 9.74 39.96
N GLY A 16 14.27 8.75 40.59
CA GLY A 16 14.85 7.62 39.89
C GLY A 16 13.81 6.70 39.27
N VAL A 17 12.73 6.40 40.01
CA VAL A 17 11.65 5.53 39.53
C VAL A 17 10.91 6.14 38.33
N PRO A 18 10.44 7.40 38.36
CA PRO A 18 9.80 8.04 37.20
C PRO A 18 10.72 8.17 35.98
N ALA A 19 12.00 8.48 36.17
CA ALA A 19 12.94 8.59 35.06
C ALA A 19 13.18 7.24 34.37
N LEU A 20 13.32 6.17 35.14
CA LEU A 20 13.48 4.81 34.62
C LEU A 20 12.20 4.30 33.92
N THR A 21 11.02 4.58 34.47
CA THR A 21 9.75 4.16 33.84
C THR A 21 9.49 4.91 32.55
N LEU A 22 9.76 6.21 32.48
CA LEU A 22 9.66 7.00 31.24
C LEU A 22 10.66 6.51 30.19
N SER A 23 11.92 6.32 30.57
CA SER A 23 12.98 5.88 29.65
C SER A 23 12.71 4.49 29.11
N SER A 24 12.30 3.55 29.98
CA SER A 24 11.96 2.19 29.56
C SER A 24 10.71 2.16 28.68
N ASN A 25 9.69 2.97 28.97
CA ASN A 25 8.51 3.08 28.13
C ASN A 25 8.83 3.61 26.72
N VAL A 26 9.59 4.71 26.63
CA VAL A 26 10.01 5.29 25.34
C VAL A 26 10.84 4.30 24.53
N LEU A 27 11.79 3.60 25.17
CA LEU A 27 12.59 2.56 24.52
C LEU A 27 11.72 1.40 24.00
N LEU A 28 10.79 0.91 24.83
CA LEU A 28 9.94 -0.22 24.49
C LEU A 28 9.00 0.10 23.33
N VAL A 29 8.39 1.29 23.34
CA VAL A 29 7.53 1.77 22.24
C VAL A 29 8.36 1.99 20.96
N SER A 30 9.54 2.57 21.05
CA SER A 30 10.40 2.82 19.89
C SER A 30 10.87 1.51 19.25
N LEU A 31 11.24 0.53 20.07
CA LEU A 31 11.64 -0.80 19.60
C LEU A 31 10.46 -1.54 18.97
N TYR A 32 9.28 -1.47 19.58
CA TYR A 32 8.07 -2.06 19.01
C TYR A 32 7.75 -1.46 17.64
N ARG A 33 7.80 -0.13 17.49
CA ARG A 33 7.62 0.54 16.20
C ARG A 33 8.66 0.10 15.18
N ALA A 34 9.94 0.10 15.53
CA ALA A 34 11.01 -0.32 14.62
C ALA A 34 10.83 -1.76 14.10
N LEU A 35 10.34 -2.68 14.94
CA LEU A 35 10.16 -4.09 14.58
C LEU A 35 8.85 -4.39 13.84
N PHE A 36 7.77 -3.67 14.13
CA PHE A 36 6.42 -4.01 13.66
C PHE A 36 5.84 -3.03 12.62
N GLU A 37 6.25 -1.76 12.60
CA GLU A 37 5.63 -0.71 11.78
C GLU A 37 5.88 -0.89 10.26
N GLU A 38 6.96 -1.57 9.87
CA GLU A 38 7.20 -1.91 8.46
C GLU A 38 6.18 -2.90 7.88
N LYS A 39 5.72 -3.87 8.69
CA LYS A 39 4.84 -4.93 8.20
C LYS A 39 3.47 -4.39 7.85
N GLU A 40 2.96 -3.44 8.63
CA GLU A 40 1.64 -2.85 8.41
C GLU A 40 1.64 -1.97 7.14
N LYS A 41 2.67 -1.15 6.96
CA LYS A 41 2.87 -0.36 5.73
C LYS A 41 3.00 -1.24 4.49
N ARG A 42 3.72 -2.36 4.58
CA ARG A 42 3.84 -3.33 3.48
C ARG A 42 2.52 -4.04 3.18
N ARG A 43 1.72 -4.38 4.20
CA ARG A 43 0.43 -5.06 4.03
C ARG A 43 -0.58 -4.16 3.33
N VAL A 44 -0.68 -2.90 3.74
CA VAL A 44 -1.50 -1.89 3.07
C VAL A 44 -1.04 -1.70 1.63
N ARG A 45 0.28 -1.50 1.40
CA ARG A 45 0.83 -1.37 0.04
C ARG A 45 0.58 -2.60 -0.84
N SER A 46 0.65 -3.81 -0.27
CA SER A 46 0.40 -5.05 -1.01
C SER A 46 -1.09 -5.23 -1.34
N ALA A 47 -1.99 -4.83 -0.43
CA ALA A 47 -3.43 -4.94 -0.64
C ALA A 47 -3.91 -3.93 -1.69
N PHE A 48 -3.40 -2.69 -1.65
CA PHE A 48 -3.72 -1.68 -2.65
C PHE A 48 -2.93 -1.85 -3.96
N GLY A 49 -1.74 -2.46 -3.93
CA GLY A 49 -0.88 -2.67 -5.10
C GLY A 49 -1.46 -3.61 -6.16
N GLN A 50 -2.46 -4.40 -5.81
CA GLN A 50 -3.21 -5.22 -6.77
C GLN A 50 -4.19 -4.40 -7.61
N TYR A 51 -4.57 -3.21 -7.16
CA TYR A 51 -5.63 -2.39 -7.75
C TYR A 51 -5.17 -0.98 -8.14
N LEU A 52 -4.11 -0.47 -7.51
CA LEU A 52 -3.62 0.90 -7.70
C LEU A 52 -2.11 0.85 -7.99
N SER A 53 -1.67 1.66 -8.96
CA SER A 53 -0.25 1.76 -9.27
C SER A 53 0.54 2.24 -8.03
N PRO A 54 1.83 1.88 -7.89
CA PRO A 54 2.65 2.31 -6.76
C PRO A 54 2.67 3.83 -6.56
N GLU A 55 2.51 4.59 -7.65
CA GLU A 55 2.44 6.05 -7.63
C GLU A 55 1.14 6.55 -7.00
N VAL A 56 0.00 5.94 -7.34
CA VAL A 56 -1.29 6.25 -6.71
C VAL A 56 -1.25 6.02 -5.20
N ILE A 57 -0.66 4.91 -4.76
CA ILE A 57 -0.51 4.61 -3.34
C ILE A 57 0.37 5.65 -2.64
N ARG A 58 1.50 6.04 -3.24
CA ARG A 58 2.38 7.08 -2.68
C ARG A 58 1.64 8.40 -2.52
N ARG A 59 0.92 8.84 -3.55
CA ARG A 59 0.18 10.11 -3.53
C ARG A 59 -0.98 10.08 -2.53
N LEU A 60 -1.72 8.97 -2.43
CA LEU A 60 -2.78 8.79 -1.43
C LEU A 60 -2.28 8.84 0.01
N LEU A 61 -1.09 8.28 0.29
CA LEU A 61 -0.49 8.33 1.62
C LEU A 61 -0.08 9.75 2.03
N VAL A 62 0.26 10.62 1.07
CA VAL A 62 0.64 12.02 1.31
C VAL A 62 -0.58 12.92 1.44
N ASN A 63 -1.59 12.73 0.58
CA ASN A 63 -2.82 13.51 0.60
C ASN A 63 -4.07 12.63 0.42
N PRO A 64 -4.73 12.22 1.51
CA PRO A 64 -5.94 11.42 1.47
C PRO A 64 -7.13 12.08 0.76
N ARG A 65 -7.12 13.40 0.52
CA ARG A 65 -8.22 14.09 -0.18
C ARG A 65 -8.23 13.84 -1.69
N LEU A 66 -7.19 13.19 -2.24
CA LEU A 66 -7.10 12.84 -3.66
C LEU A 66 -8.13 11.78 -4.11
N VAL A 67 -8.87 11.16 -3.17
CA VAL A 67 -9.98 10.23 -3.45
C VAL A 67 -11.35 10.90 -3.47
N GLU A 68 -11.43 12.23 -3.32
CA GLU A 68 -12.70 12.93 -3.44
C GLU A 68 -13.29 12.74 -4.85
N PRO A 69 -14.59 12.38 -4.97
CA PRO A 69 -15.22 12.18 -6.26
C PRO A 69 -15.18 13.48 -7.09
N LYS A 70 -14.57 13.41 -8.27
CA LYS A 70 -14.50 14.53 -9.22
C LYS A 70 -14.97 14.08 -10.59
N LYS A 71 -15.64 14.99 -11.32
CA LYS A 71 -15.92 14.82 -12.74
C LYS A 71 -14.66 15.21 -13.54
N THR A 72 -14.10 14.28 -14.28
CA THR A 72 -12.92 14.49 -15.13
C THR A 72 -13.09 13.70 -16.42
N ASP A 73 -12.43 14.16 -17.49
CA ASP A 73 -12.36 13.43 -18.75
C ASP A 73 -11.30 12.34 -18.63
N ILE A 74 -11.66 11.10 -18.98
CA ILE A 74 -10.77 9.94 -18.90
C ILE A 74 -10.70 9.22 -20.24
N THR A 75 -9.57 8.59 -20.50
CA THR A 75 -9.44 7.63 -21.60
C THR A 75 -9.50 6.22 -21.02
N VAL A 76 -10.33 5.36 -21.60
CA VAL A 76 -10.50 3.97 -21.15
C VAL A 76 -10.03 3.01 -22.23
N MET A 77 -9.23 2.02 -21.86
CA MET A 77 -8.77 0.93 -22.71
C MET A 77 -9.38 -0.39 -22.25
N PHE A 78 -9.82 -1.18 -23.23
CA PHE A 78 -10.14 -2.60 -23.07
C PHE A 78 -9.25 -3.42 -24.01
N SER A 79 -8.69 -4.51 -23.49
CA SER A 79 -7.93 -5.49 -24.27
C SER A 79 -8.43 -6.88 -23.92
N ASP A 80 -8.60 -7.75 -24.91
CA ASP A 80 -9.12 -9.12 -24.75
C ASP A 80 -8.35 -10.11 -25.62
N ILE A 81 -8.23 -11.37 -25.19
CA ILE A 81 -7.43 -12.36 -25.93
C ILE A 81 -8.29 -12.96 -27.04
N ARG A 82 -7.84 -12.78 -28.29
CA ARG A 82 -8.52 -13.38 -29.44
C ARG A 82 -8.56 -14.91 -29.34
N GLY A 83 -9.77 -15.46 -29.34
CA GLY A 83 -9.99 -16.91 -29.32
C GLY A 83 -9.68 -17.57 -27.98
N PHE A 84 -9.72 -16.82 -26.87
CA PHE A 84 -9.43 -17.35 -25.54
C PHE A 84 -10.25 -18.57 -25.15
N THR A 85 -11.54 -18.63 -25.49
CA THR A 85 -12.38 -19.81 -25.22
C THR A 85 -11.75 -21.08 -25.80
N THR A 86 -11.33 -21.05 -27.07
CA THR A 86 -10.69 -22.18 -27.73
C THR A 86 -9.33 -22.54 -27.12
N ILE A 87 -8.58 -21.56 -26.60
CA ILE A 87 -7.33 -21.80 -25.89
C ILE A 87 -7.61 -22.47 -24.55
N SER A 88 -8.59 -21.95 -23.80
CA SER A 88 -8.96 -22.42 -22.46
C SER A 88 -9.49 -23.85 -22.44
N GLU A 89 -10.18 -24.27 -23.50
CA GLU A 89 -10.69 -25.65 -23.63
C GLU A 89 -9.60 -26.68 -23.96
N LYS A 90 -8.44 -26.23 -24.44
CA LYS A 90 -7.33 -27.12 -24.87
C LYS A 90 -6.22 -27.25 -23.84
N LEU A 91 -6.12 -26.29 -22.92
CA LEU A 91 -5.08 -26.26 -21.90
C LEU A 91 -5.60 -26.91 -20.61
N ASP A 92 -4.71 -27.63 -19.93
CA ASP A 92 -4.95 -28.03 -18.55
C ASP A 92 -5.03 -26.79 -17.64
N ALA A 93 -5.77 -26.91 -16.54
CA ALA A 93 -6.08 -25.78 -15.66
C ALA A 93 -4.83 -25.04 -15.15
N GLN A 94 -3.74 -25.77 -14.88
CA GLN A 94 -2.49 -25.19 -14.39
C GLN A 94 -1.79 -24.36 -15.49
N ASP A 95 -1.77 -24.87 -16.72
CA ASP A 95 -1.14 -24.19 -17.85
C ASP A 95 -1.94 -22.97 -18.28
N LEU A 96 -3.27 -23.08 -18.27
CA LEU A 96 -4.16 -21.95 -18.51
C LEU A 96 -3.95 -20.84 -17.47
N ALA A 97 -3.87 -21.20 -16.19
CA ALA A 97 -3.62 -20.24 -15.12
C ALA A 97 -2.26 -19.55 -15.28
N ASN A 98 -1.21 -20.29 -15.64
CA ASN A 98 0.12 -19.73 -15.88
C ASN A 98 0.12 -18.77 -17.08
N PHE A 99 -0.49 -19.18 -18.20
CA PHE A 99 -0.63 -18.35 -19.40
C PHE A 99 -1.39 -17.05 -19.12
N LEU A 100 -2.55 -17.16 -18.45
CA LEU A 100 -3.38 -16.01 -18.12
C LEU A 100 -2.64 -15.06 -17.17
N ASN A 101 -2.02 -15.59 -16.13
CA ASN A 101 -1.25 -14.77 -15.18
C ASN A 101 -0.10 -14.03 -15.88
N GLN A 102 0.59 -14.68 -16.82
CA GLN A 102 1.66 -14.03 -17.58
C GLN A 102 1.12 -12.88 -18.43
N TYR A 103 0.07 -13.12 -19.23
CA TYR A 103 -0.55 -12.08 -20.06
C TYR A 103 -1.08 -10.90 -19.23
N LEU A 104 -1.85 -11.18 -18.17
CA LEU A 104 -2.41 -10.14 -17.31
C LEU A 104 -1.30 -9.33 -16.61
N SER A 105 -0.22 -10.00 -16.20
CA SER A 105 0.93 -9.33 -15.57
C SER A 105 1.66 -8.41 -16.56
N ASP A 106 1.90 -8.88 -17.79
CA ASP A 106 2.57 -8.08 -18.81
C ASP A 106 1.74 -6.88 -19.25
N MET A 107 0.43 -7.07 -19.47
CA MET A 107 -0.48 -5.98 -19.80
C MET A 107 -0.57 -4.96 -18.66
N THR A 108 -0.66 -5.42 -17.41
CA THR A 108 -0.70 -4.53 -16.23
C THR A 108 0.60 -3.75 -16.07
N ARG A 109 1.75 -4.40 -16.31
CA ARG A 109 3.04 -3.74 -16.31
C ARG A 109 3.09 -2.63 -17.35
N LEU A 110 2.64 -2.89 -18.59
CA LEU A 110 2.57 -1.88 -19.65
C LEU A 110 1.65 -0.70 -19.27
N VAL A 111 0.48 -0.99 -18.71
CA VAL A 111 -0.44 0.05 -18.22
C VAL A 111 0.27 0.94 -17.19
N PHE A 112 0.97 0.37 -16.21
CA PHE A 112 1.68 1.13 -15.18
C PHE A 112 2.92 1.87 -15.71
N GLU A 113 3.67 1.28 -16.66
CA GLU A 113 4.80 1.93 -17.34
C GLU A 113 4.35 3.19 -18.10
N HIS A 114 3.13 3.19 -18.62
CA HIS A 114 2.50 4.32 -19.29
C HIS A 114 1.58 5.15 -18.37
N HIS A 115 1.79 5.11 -17.05
CA HIS A 115 1.07 5.91 -16.05
C HIS A 115 -0.45 5.71 -16.01
N GLY A 116 -0.95 4.61 -16.57
CA GLY A 116 -2.35 4.22 -16.47
C GLY A 116 -2.69 3.59 -15.12
N THR A 117 -4.00 3.54 -14.83
CA THR A 117 -4.55 2.85 -13.67
C THR A 117 -5.32 1.62 -14.14
N LEU A 118 -5.04 0.46 -13.54
CA LEU A 118 -5.82 -0.76 -13.76
C LEU A 118 -7.16 -0.63 -13.01
N ASP A 119 -8.28 -0.78 -13.70
CA ASP A 119 -9.61 -0.82 -13.05
C ASP A 119 -9.93 -2.23 -12.57
N LYS A 120 -9.92 -3.21 -13.49
CA LYS A 120 -10.07 -4.64 -13.17
C LYS A 120 -9.67 -5.54 -14.33
N TYR A 121 -9.60 -6.83 -14.02
CA TYR A 121 -9.62 -7.93 -14.97
C TYR A 121 -11.05 -8.45 -15.15
N ILE A 122 -11.42 -8.83 -16.38
CA ILE A 122 -12.72 -9.39 -16.73
C ILE A 122 -12.47 -10.67 -17.53
N GLY A 123 -12.24 -11.79 -16.83
CA GLY A 123 -11.80 -13.03 -17.49
C GLY A 123 -10.40 -12.85 -18.08
N ASP A 124 -10.30 -12.94 -19.40
CA ASP A 124 -9.09 -12.67 -20.19
C ASP A 124 -8.95 -11.22 -20.64
N ALA A 125 -9.92 -10.38 -20.31
CA ALA A 125 -9.86 -8.96 -20.62
C ALA A 125 -9.21 -8.11 -19.52
N VAL A 126 -8.52 -7.05 -19.94
CA VAL A 126 -7.92 -6.01 -19.09
C VAL A 126 -8.64 -4.69 -19.35
N MET A 127 -9.12 -4.05 -18.27
CA MET A 127 -9.68 -2.70 -18.32
C MET A 127 -8.77 -1.73 -17.57
N ALA A 128 -8.32 -0.69 -18.26
CA ALA A 128 -7.47 0.35 -17.71
C ALA A 128 -7.94 1.74 -18.12
N PHE A 129 -7.54 2.77 -17.37
CA PHE A 129 -7.87 4.15 -17.69
C PHE A 129 -6.73 5.12 -17.39
N TRP A 130 -6.80 6.28 -18.05
CA TRP A 130 -5.90 7.43 -17.91
C TRP A 130 -6.70 8.70 -17.63
N GLY A 131 -6.09 9.67 -16.95
CA GLY A 131 -6.74 10.92 -16.52
C GLY A 131 -7.44 10.84 -15.15
N ALA A 132 -7.31 9.73 -14.44
CA ALA A 132 -7.73 9.55 -13.05
C ALA A 132 -6.84 8.51 -12.32
N PRO A 133 -6.65 8.59 -10.99
CA PRO A 133 -7.09 9.65 -10.08
C PRO A 133 -6.25 10.94 -10.17
N PHE A 134 -5.27 11.00 -11.09
CA PHE A 134 -4.45 12.18 -11.34
C PHE A 134 -4.62 12.66 -12.78
N GLU A 135 -4.58 13.99 -12.94
CA GLU A 135 -4.58 14.68 -14.23
C GLU A 135 -3.12 14.82 -14.69
N GLU A 136 -2.53 13.76 -15.24
CA GLU A 136 -1.30 13.86 -16.05
C GLU A 136 -1.52 13.19 -17.40
#